data_AF-A0A670INU1-F1
#
_entry.id   AF-A0A670INU1-F1
#
_cell.length_a   1.000
_cell.length_b   1.000
_cell.length_c   1.000
_cell.angle_alpha   90.00
_cell.angle_beta   90.00
_cell.angle_gamma   90.00
#
_symmetry.space_group_name_H-M   'P 1'
#
loop_
_entity.id
_entity.type
_entity.pdbx_description
1 polymer ?
#
loop_
_entity_poly.entity_id
_entity_poly.type
_entity_poly.pdbx_seq_one_letter_code
_entity_poly.pdbx_strand_id
1 'polypeptide(L)'
;MRAGIFLLKTCLLCLLFVQNIYFFYEKSAGTVDDVSPVIVQTFERCLTRDTFPWRTKVKWDGHPCSAISVLVILPNSSLSVLLNLVKTYVNAINSGDLPCLENAVLALAEIENAAAVCDAISCYEERMRQRLNLPTGSVNELLAVHAECEREATGIFMSRAFGDELVKKSQEKLEQELKQKKEEFCRKNEQASFDRCFAVLTDLSQELEVELRMGIYSVPGGYQRYLEKRDEIEKKYHLVPEKGIQADKALEEFLKSKQTVANSLLQMDHALTDKEKEIEAQRAQAEAAQLQQKLLEQEQARLKQMVEDEKRSHDEQLQLLKEKMEKEKKLMEEETEKMIRHKLKEQEELLKEGFQQRANEMEDEIQRLKEENNNSNAALILSAIEKGAAAVSSIAAQLLQYKMFSSALNQQKSESAPQSVGSTPRSKNPLLQNGSQTDK
;
A
#
# COMPACT_ATOMS: atom_id res chain seq x y z
N MET A 1 3.71 3.43 -36.59
CA MET A 1 2.42 4.07 -36.98
C MET A 1 1.21 3.50 -36.25
N ARG A 2 0.85 2.20 -36.34
CA ARG A 2 -0.42 1.69 -35.76
C ARG A 2 -0.57 1.88 -34.23
N ALA A 3 0.51 1.71 -33.44
CA ALA A 3 0.48 1.97 -32.00
C ALA A 3 0.21 3.45 -31.65
N GLY A 4 0.80 4.40 -32.37
CA GLY A 4 0.56 5.83 -32.19
C GLY A 4 -0.89 6.24 -32.45
N ILE A 5 -1.56 5.60 -33.42
CA ILE A 5 -2.99 5.83 -33.70
C ILE A 5 -3.89 5.28 -32.57
N PHE A 6 -3.45 4.22 -31.88
CA PHE A 6 -4.17 3.67 -30.73
C PHE A 6 -4.06 4.59 -29.52
N LEU A 7 -2.84 5.06 -29.20
CA LEU A 7 -2.59 6.09 -28.18
C LEU A 7 -3.31 7.41 -28.48
N LEU A 8 -3.37 7.84 -29.74
CA LEU A 8 -4.14 9.04 -30.12
C LEU A 8 -5.64 8.86 -29.87
N LYS A 9 -6.18 7.64 -30.09
CA LYS A 9 -7.59 7.33 -29.85
C LYS A 9 -7.93 7.20 -28.37
N THR A 10 -7.07 6.60 -27.55
CA THR A 10 -7.27 6.57 -26.09
C THR A 10 -7.11 7.95 -25.47
N CYS A 11 -6.14 8.77 -25.94
CA CYS A 11 -6.05 10.18 -25.56
C CYS A 11 -7.28 10.99 -26.00
N LEU A 12 -7.82 10.78 -27.21
CA LEU A 12 -9.07 11.44 -27.61
C LEU A 12 -10.25 11.00 -26.74
N LEU A 13 -10.34 9.72 -26.35
CA LEU A 13 -11.38 9.24 -25.43
C LEU A 13 -11.26 9.87 -24.04
N CYS A 14 -10.04 9.96 -23.49
CA CYS A 14 -9.80 10.67 -22.22
C CYS A 14 -10.06 12.18 -22.32
N LEU A 15 -9.68 12.84 -23.41
CA LEU A 15 -9.96 14.27 -23.64
C LEU A 15 -11.46 14.52 -23.81
N LEU A 16 -12.18 13.70 -24.57
CA LEU A 16 -13.63 13.78 -24.68
C LEU A 16 -14.35 13.48 -23.35
N PHE A 17 -13.78 12.60 -22.51
CA PHE A 17 -14.28 12.34 -21.16
C PHE A 17 -14.09 13.55 -20.24
N VAL A 18 -12.87 14.10 -20.16
CA VAL A 18 -12.56 15.32 -19.39
C VAL A 18 -13.38 16.52 -19.88
N GLN A 19 -13.54 16.69 -21.19
CA GLN A 19 -14.28 17.81 -21.77
C GLN A 19 -15.80 17.67 -21.60
N ASN A 20 -16.35 16.44 -21.55
CA ASN A 20 -17.75 16.24 -21.14
C ASN A 20 -17.95 16.48 -19.64
N ILE A 21 -17.01 16.08 -18.78
CA ILE A 21 -17.06 16.40 -17.34
C ILE A 21 -17.04 17.91 -17.13
N TYR A 22 -16.11 18.63 -17.79
CA TYR A 22 -16.00 20.08 -17.67
C TYR A 22 -17.26 20.81 -18.20
N PHE A 23 -17.80 20.38 -19.34
CA PHE A 23 -19.03 20.94 -19.92
C PHE A 23 -20.28 20.67 -19.07
N PHE A 24 -20.34 19.55 -18.33
CA PHE A 24 -21.38 19.31 -17.34
C PHE A 24 -21.21 20.21 -16.11
N TYR A 25 -19.99 20.29 -15.58
CA TYR A 25 -19.65 21.11 -14.40
C TYR A 25 -19.98 22.60 -14.60
N GLU A 26 -19.75 23.12 -15.82
CA GLU A 26 -20.07 24.51 -16.19
C GLU A 26 -21.58 24.76 -16.38
N LYS A 27 -22.39 23.71 -16.63
CA LYS A 27 -23.86 23.80 -16.75
C LYS A 27 -24.63 23.51 -15.46
N SER A 28 -24.06 22.74 -14.54
CA SER A 28 -24.68 22.43 -13.24
C SER A 28 -24.28 23.46 -12.19
N ALA A 29 -24.99 24.59 -12.13
CA ALA A 29 -24.86 25.58 -11.06
C ALA A 29 -25.48 25.08 -9.73
N GLY A 30 -25.03 23.93 -9.23
CA GLY A 30 -25.57 23.21 -8.08
C GLY A 30 -24.52 22.34 -7.39
N THR A 31 -24.80 21.98 -6.14
CA THR A 31 -23.86 21.35 -5.19
C THR A 31 -23.37 19.95 -5.60
N VAL A 32 -22.18 19.60 -5.11
CA VAL A 32 -21.37 18.42 -5.51
C VAL A 32 -22.11 17.08 -5.39
N ASP A 33 -23.08 16.96 -4.47
CA ASP A 33 -23.71 15.68 -4.13
C ASP A 33 -24.62 15.09 -5.23
N ASP A 34 -25.23 15.91 -6.09
CA ASP A 34 -26.13 15.44 -7.17
C ASP A 34 -25.39 14.94 -8.43
N VAL A 35 -24.08 15.17 -8.52
CA VAL A 35 -23.28 14.89 -9.74
C VAL A 35 -22.90 13.41 -9.84
N SER A 36 -22.75 12.72 -8.70
CA SER A 36 -22.22 11.35 -8.63
C SER A 36 -23.06 10.30 -9.38
N PRO A 37 -24.41 10.22 -9.24
CA PRO A 37 -25.21 9.20 -9.91
C PRO A 37 -25.25 9.38 -11.43
N VAL A 38 -25.23 10.64 -11.90
CA VAL A 38 -25.35 10.99 -13.33
C VAL A 38 -24.06 10.67 -14.08
N ILE A 39 -22.89 10.91 -13.49
CA ILE A 39 -21.60 10.50 -14.08
C ILE A 39 -21.53 8.97 -14.21
N VAL A 40 -21.93 8.23 -13.16
CA VAL A 40 -21.90 6.75 -13.17
C VAL A 40 -22.85 6.18 -14.22
N GLN A 41 -24.12 6.62 -14.28
CA GLN A 41 -25.05 6.18 -15.34
C GLN A 41 -24.60 6.56 -16.76
N THR A 42 -23.90 7.68 -16.91
CA THR A 42 -23.37 8.10 -18.22
C THR A 42 -22.17 7.23 -18.62
N PHE A 43 -21.32 6.83 -17.66
CA PHE A 43 -20.23 5.88 -17.87
C PHE A 43 -20.76 4.49 -18.29
N GLU A 44 -21.77 3.96 -17.60
CA GLU A 44 -22.43 2.69 -17.95
C GLU A 44 -23.11 2.74 -19.33
N ARG A 45 -23.77 3.85 -19.68
CA ARG A 45 -24.37 4.03 -21.02
C ARG A 45 -23.33 4.13 -22.14
N CYS A 46 -22.16 4.71 -21.88
CA CYS A 46 -21.05 4.75 -22.84
C CYS A 46 -20.41 3.37 -23.07
N LEU A 47 -20.44 2.49 -22.07
CA LEU A 47 -19.95 1.11 -22.19
C LEU A 47 -20.95 0.15 -22.85
N THR A 48 -22.25 0.43 -22.79
CA THR A 48 -23.32 -0.47 -23.26
C THR A 48 -23.91 -0.15 -24.64
N ARG A 49 -23.54 0.97 -25.26
CA ARG A 49 -24.10 1.39 -26.55
C ARG A 49 -23.34 0.78 -27.75
N ASP A 50 -24.05 -0.03 -28.55
CA ASP A 50 -23.56 -0.72 -29.77
C ASP A 50 -23.20 0.20 -30.95
N THR A 51 -22.28 1.15 -30.75
CA THR A 51 -21.92 2.18 -31.76
C THR A 51 -20.47 2.13 -32.26
N PHE A 52 -19.81 0.96 -32.24
CA PHE A 52 -18.47 0.80 -32.84
C PHE A 52 -18.30 -0.52 -33.65
N PRO A 53 -18.29 -0.46 -35.00
CA PRO A 53 -18.35 -1.64 -35.88
C PRO A 53 -17.00 -2.34 -36.13
N TRP A 54 -16.12 -2.44 -35.12
CA TRP A 54 -14.79 -3.05 -35.25
C TRP A 54 -14.67 -4.44 -34.62
N ARG A 55 -15.78 -5.00 -34.12
CA ARG A 55 -15.83 -6.21 -33.27
C ARG A 55 -15.48 -7.55 -33.96
N THR A 56 -15.09 -7.56 -35.25
CA THR A 56 -15.00 -8.79 -36.06
C THR A 56 -13.71 -9.00 -36.86
N LYS A 57 -12.74 -8.07 -36.91
CA LYS A 57 -11.50 -8.24 -37.71
C LYS A 57 -10.21 -7.71 -37.05
N VAL A 58 -9.91 -8.18 -35.84
CA VAL A 58 -8.51 -8.29 -35.38
C VAL A 58 -8.34 -9.61 -34.64
N LYS A 59 -7.69 -10.60 -35.27
CA LYS A 59 -7.07 -11.69 -34.52
C LYS A 59 -5.85 -11.11 -33.82
N TRP A 60 -5.88 -11.10 -32.49
CA TRP A 60 -4.68 -10.97 -31.66
C TRP A 60 -4.29 -12.37 -31.22
N ASP A 61 -3.02 -12.72 -31.38
CA ASP A 61 -2.52 -14.03 -30.98
C ASP A 61 -2.38 -14.10 -29.45
N GLY A 62 -3.28 -14.87 -28.83
CA GLY A 62 -2.95 -15.72 -27.68
C GLY A 62 -2.98 -15.16 -26.26
N HIS A 63 -3.12 -13.85 -26.00
CA HIS A 63 -3.05 -13.32 -24.62
C HIS A 63 -4.10 -12.24 -24.27
N PRO A 64 -4.89 -12.40 -23.19
CA PRO A 64 -5.73 -11.34 -22.65
C PRO A 64 -4.90 -10.36 -21.81
N CYS A 65 -5.05 -9.05 -22.06
CA CYS A 65 -4.36 -8.00 -21.29
C CYS A 65 -4.88 -7.94 -19.84
N SER A 66 -4.04 -8.32 -18.88
CA SER A 66 -4.32 -8.33 -17.43
C SER A 66 -4.31 -6.94 -16.76
N ALA A 67 -4.64 -5.88 -17.51
CA ALA A 67 -4.32 -4.49 -17.14
C ALA A 67 -5.46 -3.73 -16.41
N ILE A 68 -6.57 -4.39 -16.06
CA ILE A 68 -7.76 -3.72 -15.49
C ILE A 68 -7.98 -4.06 -13.99
N SER A 69 -7.33 -5.10 -13.46
CA SER A 69 -7.68 -5.69 -12.16
C SER A 69 -7.11 -5.00 -10.90
N VAL A 70 -6.40 -3.87 -11.02
CA VAL A 70 -5.67 -3.25 -9.89
C VAL A 70 -6.36 -1.99 -9.34
N LEU A 71 -7.50 -1.56 -9.91
CA LEU A 71 -8.18 -0.32 -9.51
C LEU A 71 -9.16 -0.46 -8.32
N VAL A 72 -8.98 -1.47 -7.45
CA VAL A 72 -9.88 -1.78 -6.32
C VAL A 72 -9.14 -1.79 -4.97
N ILE A 73 -8.28 -0.79 -4.76
CA ILE A 73 -7.85 -0.35 -3.42
C ILE A 73 -7.85 1.19 -3.44
N LEU A 74 -8.21 1.79 -2.29
CA LEU A 74 -8.12 3.20 -1.85
C LEU A 74 -9.48 3.85 -1.54
N PRO A 75 -9.84 4.01 -0.25
CA PRO A 75 -11.06 4.69 0.16
C PRO A 75 -10.92 6.23 0.08
N ASN A 76 -11.95 6.90 -0.43
CA ASN A 76 -12.21 8.35 -0.37
C ASN A 76 -11.14 9.35 -0.88
N SER A 77 -9.98 8.91 -1.39
CA SER A 77 -9.00 9.73 -2.12
C SER A 77 -8.99 9.51 -3.65
N SER A 78 -10.00 8.80 -4.17
CA SER A 78 -10.07 8.29 -5.55
C SER A 78 -9.76 9.31 -6.65
N LEU A 79 -10.20 10.57 -6.51
CA LEU A 79 -9.97 11.60 -7.53
C LEU A 79 -8.53 12.15 -7.54
N SER A 80 -7.89 12.35 -6.38
CA SER A 80 -6.51 12.87 -6.32
C SER A 80 -5.51 11.84 -6.83
N VAL A 81 -5.73 10.57 -6.49
CA VAL A 81 -4.95 9.43 -6.95
C VAL A 81 -5.03 9.29 -8.47
N LEU A 82 -6.25 9.27 -9.02
CA LEU A 82 -6.45 9.17 -10.47
C LEU A 82 -5.83 10.37 -11.21
N LEU A 83 -5.99 11.59 -10.67
CA LEU A 83 -5.40 12.80 -11.25
C LEU A 83 -3.87 12.74 -11.27
N ASN A 84 -3.24 12.28 -10.20
CA ASN A 84 -1.79 12.14 -10.12
C ASN A 84 -1.28 11.03 -11.07
N LEU A 85 -1.99 9.89 -11.16
CA LEU A 85 -1.68 8.85 -12.14
C LEU A 85 -1.73 9.40 -13.58
N VAL A 86 -2.80 10.10 -13.95
CA VAL A 86 -2.95 10.74 -15.27
C VAL A 86 -1.82 11.75 -15.53
N LYS A 87 -1.48 12.61 -14.57
CA LYS A 87 -0.35 13.56 -14.68
C LYS A 87 0.97 12.83 -14.95
N THR A 88 1.32 11.82 -14.16
CA THR A 88 2.59 11.08 -14.31
C THR A 88 2.68 10.39 -15.67
N TYR A 89 1.61 9.73 -16.12
CA TYR A 89 1.57 9.06 -17.42
C TYR A 89 1.64 10.06 -18.59
N VAL A 90 0.92 11.19 -18.52
CA VAL A 90 0.96 12.24 -19.56
C VAL A 90 2.35 12.91 -19.61
N ASN A 91 2.97 13.15 -18.45
CA ASN A 91 4.32 13.72 -18.39
C ASN A 91 5.35 12.77 -19.03
N ALA A 92 5.33 11.48 -18.70
CA ALA A 92 6.22 10.50 -19.32
C ALA A 92 6.08 10.50 -20.86
N ILE A 93 4.85 10.45 -21.38
CA ILE A 93 4.56 10.50 -22.82
C ILE A 93 5.11 11.80 -23.45
N ASN A 94 4.94 12.94 -22.80
CA ASN A 94 5.43 14.24 -23.29
C ASN A 94 6.96 14.37 -23.26
N SER A 95 7.63 13.71 -22.31
CA SER A 95 9.10 13.61 -22.24
C SER A 95 9.69 12.68 -23.30
N GLY A 96 8.88 11.79 -23.88
CA GLY A 96 9.33 10.69 -24.74
C GLY A 96 9.70 9.41 -23.96
N ASP A 97 9.45 9.39 -22.66
CA ASP A 97 9.69 8.24 -21.77
C ASP A 97 8.52 7.23 -21.84
N LEU A 98 8.81 5.99 -21.42
CA LEU A 98 7.78 4.96 -21.30
C LEU A 98 7.02 5.11 -19.97
N PRO A 99 5.67 5.25 -19.98
CA PRO A 99 4.90 5.31 -18.76
C PRO A 99 4.96 3.97 -18.00
N CYS A 100 5.60 3.99 -16.82
CA CYS A 100 5.77 2.82 -15.95
C CYS A 100 4.81 2.89 -14.75
N LEU A 101 4.11 1.79 -14.47
CA LEU A 101 3.19 1.70 -13.33
C LEU A 101 3.91 1.80 -11.99
N GLU A 102 5.08 1.15 -11.87
CA GLU A 102 5.91 1.18 -10.65
C GLU A 102 6.33 2.61 -10.30
N ASN A 103 6.87 3.35 -11.27
CA ASN A 103 7.25 4.76 -11.09
C ASN A 103 6.03 5.64 -10.71
N ALA A 104 4.85 5.34 -11.24
CA ALA A 104 3.63 6.08 -10.91
C ALA A 104 3.12 5.77 -9.49
N VAL A 105 3.24 4.53 -9.02
CA VAL A 105 2.93 4.13 -7.64
C VAL A 105 3.92 4.74 -6.66
N LEU A 106 5.23 4.75 -6.97
CA LEU A 106 6.25 5.41 -6.16
C LEU A 106 6.01 6.92 -6.04
N ALA A 107 5.76 7.62 -7.16
CA ALA A 107 5.46 9.05 -7.13
C ALA A 107 4.17 9.37 -6.36
N LEU A 108 3.16 8.49 -6.42
CA LEU A 108 1.94 8.63 -5.63
C LEU A 108 2.21 8.42 -4.14
N ALA A 109 3.02 7.44 -3.77
CA ALA A 109 3.45 7.20 -2.39
C ALA A 109 4.18 8.42 -1.82
N GLU A 110 5.12 9.02 -2.55
CA GLU A 110 5.80 10.24 -2.10
C GLU A 110 4.83 11.40 -1.84
N ILE A 111 3.86 11.63 -2.73
CA ILE A 111 2.87 12.71 -2.58
C ILE A 111 1.91 12.45 -1.42
N GLU A 112 1.35 11.24 -1.32
CA GLU A 112 0.36 10.91 -0.29
C GLU A 112 1.01 10.80 1.09
N ASN A 113 2.22 10.23 1.19
CA ASN A 113 2.98 10.20 2.45
C ASN A 113 3.34 11.61 2.92
N ALA A 114 3.74 12.51 2.02
CA ALA A 114 4.02 13.90 2.38
C ALA A 114 2.76 14.64 2.86
N ALA A 115 1.62 14.43 2.21
CA ALA A 115 0.33 14.97 2.67
C ALA A 115 -0.08 14.40 4.03
N ALA A 116 0.09 13.09 4.24
CA ALA A 116 -0.21 12.42 5.50
C ALA A 116 0.64 12.94 6.67
N VAL A 117 1.91 13.31 6.45
CA VAL A 117 2.75 13.99 7.47
C VAL A 117 2.17 15.38 7.79
N CYS A 118 1.87 16.20 6.79
CA CYS A 118 1.31 17.54 7.00
C CYS A 118 -0.02 17.51 7.78
N ASP A 119 -0.91 16.57 7.46
CA ASP A 119 -2.22 16.44 8.12
C ASP A 119 -2.10 15.87 9.54
N ALA A 120 -1.16 14.94 9.77
CA ALA A 120 -0.82 14.45 11.11
C ALA A 120 -0.29 15.57 12.02
N ILE A 121 0.66 16.38 11.54
CA ILE A 121 1.20 17.53 12.28
C ILE A 121 0.13 18.60 12.54
N SER A 122 -0.70 18.90 11.54
CA SER A 122 -1.80 19.87 11.69
C SER A 122 -2.80 19.43 12.77
N CYS A 123 -3.17 18.15 12.78
CA CYS A 123 -4.01 17.57 13.82
C CYS A 123 -3.33 17.62 15.19
N TYR A 124 -2.06 17.22 15.29
CA TYR A 124 -1.28 17.26 16.53
C TYR A 124 -1.30 18.67 17.16
N GLU A 125 -0.99 19.71 16.37
CA GLU A 125 -0.99 21.07 16.88
C GLU A 125 -2.38 21.53 17.34
N GLU A 126 -3.44 21.18 16.60
CA GLU A 126 -4.81 21.53 16.96
C GLU A 126 -5.22 20.86 18.28
N ARG A 127 -4.96 19.55 18.41
CA ARG A 127 -5.23 18.78 19.64
C ARG A 127 -4.46 19.32 20.84
N MET A 128 -3.17 19.60 20.67
CA MET A 128 -2.35 20.22 21.71
C MET A 128 -2.92 21.60 22.12
N ARG A 129 -3.27 22.45 21.15
CA ARG A 129 -3.89 23.78 21.41
C ARG A 129 -5.26 23.68 22.10
N GLN A 130 -6.02 22.61 21.88
CA GLN A 130 -7.34 22.39 22.50
C GLN A 130 -7.28 21.78 23.90
N ARG A 131 -6.33 20.86 24.15
CA ARG A 131 -6.24 20.09 25.40
C ARG A 131 -5.30 20.70 26.44
N LEU A 132 -4.30 21.48 26.02
CA LEU A 132 -3.25 21.99 26.90
C LEU A 132 -3.53 23.43 27.35
N ASN A 133 -3.77 23.61 28.65
CA ASN A 133 -3.79 24.94 29.28
C ASN A 133 -2.40 25.26 29.84
N LEU A 134 -1.88 26.46 29.55
CA LEU A 134 -0.57 26.90 30.03
C LEU A 134 -0.70 28.01 31.08
N PRO A 135 0.13 28.02 32.14
CA PRO A 135 1.13 27.00 32.49
C PRO A 135 0.52 25.73 33.12
N THR A 136 1.11 24.57 32.85
CA THR A 136 0.73 23.31 33.48
C THR A 136 1.24 23.21 34.92
N GLY A 137 0.57 22.44 35.77
CA GLY A 137 0.99 22.20 37.15
C GLY A 137 2.20 21.29 37.26
N SER A 138 2.43 20.43 36.26
CA SER A 138 3.62 19.56 36.19
C SER A 138 4.08 19.32 34.75
N VAL A 139 5.31 18.82 34.59
CA VAL A 139 5.84 18.39 33.29
C VAL A 139 5.07 17.17 32.77
N ASN A 140 4.71 16.23 33.65
CA ASN A 140 3.96 15.02 33.32
C ASN A 140 2.59 15.31 32.69
N GLU A 141 1.93 16.40 33.09
CA GLU A 141 0.65 16.83 32.53
C GLU A 141 0.79 17.18 31.03
N LEU A 142 1.84 17.93 30.67
CA LEU A 142 2.16 18.24 29.28
C LEU A 142 2.56 16.99 28.49
N LEU A 143 3.41 16.13 29.07
CA LEU A 143 3.86 14.90 28.41
C LEU A 143 2.71 13.90 28.18
N ALA A 144 1.74 13.80 29.10
CA ALA A 144 0.56 12.95 28.93
C ALA A 144 -0.32 13.42 27.76
N VAL A 145 -0.62 14.72 27.69
CA VAL A 145 -1.38 15.30 26.56
C VAL A 145 -0.62 15.14 25.24
N HIS A 146 0.70 15.36 25.26
CA HIS A 146 1.57 15.13 24.10
C HIS A 146 1.49 13.69 23.58
N ALA A 147 1.64 12.69 24.46
CA ALA A 147 1.62 11.27 24.07
C ALA A 147 0.27 10.85 23.46
N GLU A 148 -0.87 11.37 23.95
CA GLU A 148 -2.18 11.16 23.32
C GLU A 148 -2.27 11.80 21.94
N CYS A 149 -1.86 13.07 21.81
CA CYS A 149 -1.93 13.82 20.55
C CYS A 149 -0.98 13.22 19.49
N GLU A 150 0.20 12.77 19.91
CA GLU A 150 1.15 12.05 19.08
C GLU A 150 0.57 10.73 18.57
N ARG A 151 -0.04 9.91 19.44
CA ARG A 151 -0.67 8.66 19.04
C ARG A 151 -1.82 8.88 18.03
N GLU A 152 -2.63 9.93 18.23
CA GLU A 152 -3.66 10.34 17.25
C GLU A 152 -3.04 10.74 15.90
N ALA A 153 -1.99 11.56 15.92
CA ALA A 153 -1.29 12.02 14.72
C ALA A 153 -0.61 10.88 13.95
N THR A 154 0.12 10.00 14.64
CA THR A 154 0.71 8.80 14.04
C THR A 154 -0.38 7.87 13.49
N GLY A 155 -1.53 7.75 14.16
CA GLY A 155 -2.69 7.01 13.64
C GLY A 155 -3.21 7.56 12.31
N ILE A 156 -3.33 8.89 12.19
CA ILE A 156 -3.71 9.56 10.93
C ILE A 156 -2.70 9.28 9.83
N PHE A 157 -1.40 9.46 10.10
CA PHE A 157 -0.34 9.15 9.13
C PHE A 157 -0.40 7.68 8.67
N MET A 158 -0.50 6.75 9.62
CA MET A 158 -0.53 5.31 9.35
C MET A 158 -1.77 4.88 8.55
N SER A 159 -2.88 5.61 8.63
CA SER A 159 -4.09 5.33 7.84
C SER A 159 -3.97 5.65 6.35
N ARG A 160 -3.00 6.49 5.95
CA ARG A 160 -2.86 7.01 4.57
C ARG A 160 -1.53 6.72 3.91
N ALA A 161 -0.43 6.65 4.67
CA ALA A 161 0.88 6.40 4.10
C ALA A 161 0.97 4.99 3.46
N PHE A 162 1.79 4.80 2.43
CA PHE A 162 2.07 3.48 1.85
C PHE A 162 3.43 3.45 1.13
N GLY A 163 3.91 2.25 0.80
CA GLY A 163 5.17 2.02 0.07
C GLY A 163 6.40 1.91 0.97
N ASP A 164 6.52 0.79 1.69
CA ASP A 164 7.69 0.29 2.45
C ASP A 164 8.77 1.32 2.85
N GLU A 165 9.79 1.53 2.00
CA GLU A 165 10.93 2.42 2.30
C GLU A 165 10.54 3.90 2.39
N LEU A 166 9.56 4.34 1.58
CA LEU A 166 9.04 5.70 1.59
C LEU A 166 8.20 5.98 2.85
N VAL A 167 7.54 4.96 3.42
CA VAL A 167 6.84 5.07 4.71
C VAL A 167 7.85 5.34 5.82
N LYS A 168 8.96 4.60 5.89
CA LYS A 168 10.01 4.78 6.90
C LYS A 168 10.58 6.20 6.88
N LYS A 169 11.00 6.67 5.70
CA LYS A 169 11.53 8.04 5.50
C LYS A 169 10.52 9.13 5.88
N SER A 170 9.24 8.90 5.60
CA SER A 170 8.17 9.85 5.94
C SER A 170 7.80 9.81 7.43
N GLN A 171 7.93 8.65 8.07
CA GLN A 171 7.79 8.48 9.51
C GLN A 171 8.93 9.15 10.27
N GLU A 172 10.20 8.93 9.88
CA GLU A 172 11.36 9.63 10.48
C GLU A 172 11.17 11.16 10.45
N LYS A 173 10.62 11.68 9.34
CA LYS A 173 10.25 13.10 9.22
C LYS A 173 9.11 13.50 10.17
N LEU A 174 8.06 12.70 10.29
CA LEU A 174 6.96 12.93 11.23
C LEU A 174 7.45 12.95 12.68
N GLU A 175 8.27 11.98 13.08
CA GLU A 175 8.88 11.90 14.41
C GLU A 175 9.74 13.14 14.71
N GLN A 176 10.53 13.60 13.74
CA GLN A 176 11.33 14.82 13.86
C GLN A 176 10.45 16.08 14.03
N GLU A 177 9.39 16.24 13.23
CA GLU A 177 8.49 17.40 13.33
C GLU A 177 7.67 17.37 14.63
N LEU A 178 7.18 16.21 15.08
CA LEU A 178 6.49 16.04 16.37
C LEU A 178 7.41 16.39 17.55
N LYS A 179 8.67 15.95 17.52
CA LYS A 179 9.68 16.32 18.53
C LYS A 179 9.93 17.82 18.58
N GLN A 180 10.12 18.48 17.44
CA GLN A 180 10.28 19.95 17.41
C GLN A 180 9.04 20.66 17.97
N LYS A 181 7.84 20.15 17.70
CA LYS A 181 6.59 20.72 18.22
C LYS A 181 6.43 20.49 19.72
N LYS A 182 6.82 19.32 20.25
CA LYS A 182 6.93 19.03 21.69
C LYS A 182 7.86 20.03 22.38
N GLU A 183 9.06 20.23 21.85
CA GLU A 183 10.03 21.21 22.36
C GLU A 183 9.46 22.65 22.34
N GLU A 184 8.74 23.03 21.28
CA GLU A 184 8.05 24.31 21.17
C GLU A 184 7.00 24.51 22.29
N PHE A 185 6.18 23.49 22.57
CA PHE A 185 5.19 23.52 23.66
C PHE A 185 5.84 23.51 25.05
N CYS A 186 6.91 22.73 25.27
CA CYS A 186 7.68 22.75 26.51
C CYS A 186 8.22 24.16 26.80
N ARG A 187 8.88 24.80 25.83
CA ARG A 187 9.42 26.16 25.97
C ARG A 187 8.31 27.20 26.25
N LYS A 188 7.14 27.08 25.60
CA LYS A 188 5.98 27.96 25.88
C LYS A 188 5.46 27.76 27.31
N ASN A 189 5.42 26.52 27.80
CA ASN A 189 4.99 26.21 29.17
C ASN A 189 5.97 26.74 30.22
N GLU A 190 7.28 26.57 30.00
CA GLU A 190 8.33 27.15 30.83
C GLU A 190 8.17 28.67 30.93
N GLN A 191 8.05 29.35 29.77
CA GLN A 191 7.89 30.81 29.73
C GLN A 191 6.61 31.26 30.45
N ALA A 192 5.46 30.65 30.14
CA ALA A 192 4.18 31.00 30.78
C ALA A 192 4.20 30.77 32.31
N SER A 193 4.90 29.73 32.78
CA SER A 193 5.06 29.48 34.22
C SER A 193 5.98 30.51 34.86
N PHE A 194 7.11 30.82 34.22
CA PHE A 194 8.03 31.84 34.70
C PHE A 194 7.36 33.21 34.78
N ASP A 195 6.66 33.63 33.72
CA ASP A 195 5.96 34.92 33.65
C ASP A 195 4.88 35.02 34.74
N ARG A 196 4.06 33.96 34.94
CA ARG A 196 3.06 33.89 36.01
C ARG A 196 3.71 34.02 37.39
N CYS A 197 4.81 33.31 37.63
CA CYS A 197 5.53 33.33 38.90
C CYS A 197 6.16 34.69 39.18
N PHE A 198 6.80 35.29 38.18
CA PHE A 198 7.49 36.57 38.31
C PHE A 198 6.49 37.74 38.50
N ALA A 199 5.32 37.68 37.84
CA ALA A 199 4.23 38.62 38.10
C ALA A 199 3.76 38.55 39.57
N VAL A 200 3.48 37.35 40.08
CA VAL A 200 3.09 37.13 41.49
C VAL A 200 4.16 37.61 42.47
N LEU A 201 5.45 37.34 42.20
CA LEU A 201 6.56 37.83 43.03
C LEU A 201 6.67 39.35 43.00
N THR A 202 6.45 39.97 41.82
CA THR A 202 6.41 41.43 41.66
C THR A 202 5.30 42.03 42.52
N ASP A 203 4.07 41.52 42.40
CA ASP A 203 2.90 41.99 43.16
C ASP A 203 3.10 41.84 44.68
N LEU A 204 3.57 40.68 45.14
CA LEU A 204 3.87 40.45 46.56
C LEU A 204 4.98 41.38 47.09
N SER A 205 5.92 41.78 46.23
CA SER A 205 7.03 42.67 46.60
C SER A 205 6.71 44.17 46.50
N GLN A 206 5.54 44.56 46.00
CA GLN A 206 5.20 45.96 45.72
C GLN A 206 5.33 46.87 46.95
N GLU A 207 4.91 46.39 48.13
CA GLU A 207 5.03 47.10 49.40
C GLU A 207 6.50 47.33 49.77
N LEU A 208 7.31 46.27 49.74
CA LEU A 208 8.76 46.32 49.99
C LEU A 208 9.48 47.32 49.07
N GLU A 209 9.12 47.36 47.79
CA GLU A 209 9.68 48.33 46.82
C GLU A 209 9.30 49.79 47.13
N VAL A 210 8.13 50.04 47.73
CA VAL A 210 7.77 51.39 48.21
C VAL A 210 8.57 51.75 49.46
N GLU A 211 8.64 50.85 50.44
CA GLU A 211 9.37 51.05 51.68
C GLU A 211 10.88 51.27 51.48
N LEU A 212 11.49 50.53 50.54
CA LEU A 212 12.89 50.71 50.11
C LEU A 212 13.13 52.10 49.53
N ARG A 213 12.26 52.58 48.62
CA ARG A 213 12.37 53.92 48.03
C ARG A 213 12.14 55.05 49.04
N MET A 214 11.34 54.79 50.07
CA MET A 214 11.15 55.70 51.21
C MET A 214 12.31 55.68 52.22
N GLY A 215 13.30 54.78 52.07
CA GLY A 215 14.45 54.68 52.96
C GLY A 215 14.13 54.13 54.35
N ILE A 216 13.00 53.42 54.52
CA ILE A 216 12.53 52.93 55.83
C ILE A 216 13.52 51.95 56.47
N TYR A 217 14.28 51.24 55.64
CA TYR A 217 15.32 50.29 56.05
C TYR A 217 16.69 50.93 56.30
N SER A 218 16.88 52.23 56.06
CA SER A 218 18.14 52.95 56.25
C SER A 218 18.33 53.44 57.70
N VAL A 219 18.04 52.56 58.67
CA VAL A 219 18.10 52.81 60.11
C VAL A 219 18.88 51.68 60.81
N PRO A 220 19.42 51.88 62.03
CA PRO A 220 20.04 50.79 62.79
C PRO A 220 19.07 49.62 63.02
N GLY A 221 19.47 48.41 62.65
CA GLY A 221 18.63 47.21 62.65
C GLY A 221 17.67 47.09 61.46
N GLY A 222 17.77 47.98 60.47
CA GLY A 222 16.94 47.99 59.27
C GLY A 222 17.21 46.81 58.34
N TYR A 223 18.44 46.28 58.31
CA TYR A 223 18.75 45.09 57.51
C TYR A 223 17.95 43.85 57.97
N GLN A 224 17.82 43.65 59.28
CA GLN A 224 17.06 42.52 59.83
C GLN A 224 15.57 42.59 59.47
N ARG A 225 14.97 43.79 59.54
CA ARG A 225 13.58 44.03 59.14
C ARG A 225 13.36 43.75 57.64
N TYR A 226 14.34 44.08 56.81
CA TYR A 226 14.31 43.80 55.38
C TYR A 226 14.30 42.29 55.11
N LEU A 227 15.13 41.51 55.81
CA LEU A 227 15.11 40.04 55.72
C LEU A 227 13.76 39.47 56.15
N GLU A 228 13.21 39.93 57.28
CA GLU A 228 11.88 39.49 57.75
C GLU A 228 10.78 39.74 56.71
N LYS A 229 10.81 40.90 56.03
CA LYS A 229 9.86 41.24 54.96
C LYS A 229 10.06 40.40 53.70
N ARG A 230 11.32 40.15 53.30
CA ARG A 230 11.68 39.23 52.19
C ARG A 230 11.17 37.82 52.46
N ASP A 231 11.39 37.31 53.66
CA ASP A 231 10.97 35.97 54.08
C ASP A 231 9.44 35.87 54.20
N GLU A 232 8.74 36.98 54.52
CA GLU A 232 7.27 37.06 54.46
C GLU A 232 6.76 36.91 53.01
N ILE A 233 7.39 37.62 52.06
CA ILE A 233 7.08 37.52 50.62
C ILE A 233 7.31 36.10 50.11
N GLU A 234 8.43 35.48 50.47
CA GLU A 234 8.74 34.10 50.08
C GLU A 234 7.72 33.10 50.65
N LYS A 235 7.31 33.24 51.93
CA LYS A 235 6.26 32.41 52.53
C LYS A 235 4.92 32.58 51.83
N LYS A 236 4.52 33.83 51.51
CA LYS A 236 3.29 34.10 50.73
C LYS A 236 3.36 33.46 49.34
N TYR A 237 4.49 33.60 48.65
CA TYR A 237 4.71 32.99 47.33
C TYR A 237 4.60 31.46 47.35
N HIS A 238 5.16 30.80 48.37
CA HIS A 238 5.04 29.35 48.52
C HIS A 238 3.57 28.88 48.63
N LEU A 239 2.68 29.66 49.25
CA LEU A 239 1.25 29.37 49.38
C LEU A 239 0.43 29.57 48.10
N VAL A 240 0.94 30.27 47.08
CA VAL A 240 0.20 30.52 45.83
C VAL A 240 0.02 29.22 45.03
N PRO A 241 -1.21 28.82 44.66
CA PRO A 241 -1.43 27.61 43.85
C PRO A 241 -1.02 27.83 42.38
N GLU A 242 -0.86 26.74 41.63
CA GLU A 242 -0.70 26.74 40.16
C GLU A 242 0.45 27.61 39.58
N LYS A 243 1.52 27.85 40.36
CA LYS A 243 2.73 28.52 39.87
C LYS A 243 3.31 27.89 38.58
N GLY A 244 3.16 26.57 38.47
CA GLY A 244 3.66 25.77 37.35
C GLY A 244 5.12 25.38 37.49
N ILE A 245 5.70 24.84 36.41
CA ILE A 245 6.98 24.13 36.40
C ILE A 245 8.23 25.00 36.66
N GLN A 246 8.16 26.34 36.58
CA GLN A 246 9.30 27.25 36.79
C GLN A 246 9.28 27.99 38.15
N ALA A 247 8.46 27.52 39.10
CA ALA A 247 8.25 28.18 40.39
C ALA A 247 9.54 28.48 41.18
N ASP A 248 10.44 27.50 41.30
CA ASP A 248 11.69 27.66 42.05
C ASP A 248 12.72 28.53 41.29
N LYS A 249 12.74 28.47 39.95
CA LYS A 249 13.62 29.32 39.12
C LYS A 249 13.22 30.79 39.19
N ALA A 250 11.93 31.10 39.08
CA ALA A 250 11.44 32.46 39.20
C ALA A 250 11.73 33.06 40.59
N LEU A 251 11.64 32.25 41.64
CA LEU A 251 12.04 32.64 43.00
C LEU A 251 13.55 32.88 43.09
N GLU A 252 14.39 32.01 42.51
CA GLU A 252 15.84 32.19 42.48
C GLU A 252 16.25 33.49 41.76
N GLU A 253 15.68 33.79 40.60
CA GLU A 253 15.95 35.04 39.87
C GLU A 253 15.45 36.28 40.61
N PHE A 254 14.27 36.20 41.26
CA PHE A 254 13.78 37.26 42.14
C PHE A 254 14.76 37.50 43.31
N LEU A 255 15.14 36.47 44.06
CA LEU A 255 16.05 36.61 45.21
C LEU A 255 17.42 37.15 44.78
N LYS A 256 17.98 36.69 43.65
CA LYS A 256 19.19 37.26 43.03
C LYS A 256 19.04 38.76 42.74
N SER A 257 17.91 39.21 42.20
CA SER A 257 17.65 40.63 41.95
C SER A 257 17.64 41.49 43.22
N LYS A 258 17.26 40.89 44.36
CA LYS A 258 17.21 41.54 45.67
C LYS A 258 18.53 41.47 46.45
N GLN A 259 19.50 40.66 46.02
CA GLN A 259 20.77 40.48 46.71
C GLN A 259 21.61 41.77 46.77
N THR A 260 21.63 42.57 45.71
CA THR A 260 22.37 43.85 45.69
C THR A 260 21.83 44.82 46.75
N VAL A 261 20.51 44.93 46.87
CA VAL A 261 19.85 45.76 47.89
C VAL A 261 20.16 45.25 49.29
N ALA A 262 20.07 43.93 49.51
CA ALA A 262 20.42 43.28 50.77
C ALA A 262 21.86 43.60 51.18
N ASN A 263 22.83 43.45 50.26
CA ASN A 263 24.24 43.71 50.52
C ASN A 263 24.51 45.18 50.87
N SER A 264 23.86 46.13 50.18
CA SER A 264 23.98 47.56 50.50
C SER A 264 23.40 47.90 51.88
N LEU A 265 22.24 47.35 52.24
CA LEU A 265 21.66 47.52 53.58
C LEU A 265 22.57 46.92 54.67
N LEU A 266 23.11 45.72 54.45
CA LEU A 266 24.02 45.05 55.39
C LEU A 266 25.29 45.88 55.68
N GLN A 267 25.84 46.53 54.65
CA GLN A 267 27.00 47.40 54.81
C GLN A 267 26.65 48.67 55.62
N MET A 268 25.52 49.32 55.32
CA MET A 268 25.09 50.55 55.98
C MET A 268 24.57 50.35 57.42
N ASP A 269 24.11 49.16 57.79
CA ASP A 269 23.56 48.93 59.12
C ASP A 269 24.66 48.95 60.20
N HIS A 270 24.67 49.99 61.02
CA HIS A 270 25.62 50.16 62.13
C HIS A 270 25.20 49.44 63.42
N ALA A 271 24.03 48.78 63.46
CA ALA A 271 23.64 47.95 64.61
C ALA A 271 24.35 46.58 64.63
N LEU A 272 24.86 46.13 63.48
CA LEU A 272 25.56 44.85 63.33
C LEU A 272 27.08 45.03 63.41
N THR A 273 27.74 44.16 64.16
CA THR A 273 29.21 44.06 64.18
C THR A 273 29.75 43.42 62.90
N ASP A 274 31.01 43.69 62.55
CA ASP A 274 31.65 43.11 61.36
C ASP A 274 31.61 41.56 61.34
N LYS A 275 31.62 40.93 62.52
CA LYS A 275 31.48 39.47 62.65
C LYS A 275 30.08 38.98 62.30
N GLU A 276 29.03 39.70 62.72
CA GLU A 276 27.65 39.37 62.37
C GLU A 276 27.39 39.57 60.88
N LYS A 277 27.97 40.63 60.28
CA LYS A 277 27.91 40.87 58.83
C LYS A 277 28.58 39.74 58.03
N GLU A 278 29.72 39.24 58.47
CA GLU A 278 30.40 38.09 57.85
C GLU A 278 29.59 36.80 57.99
N ILE A 279 29.03 36.51 59.17
CA ILE A 279 28.17 35.34 59.40
C ILE A 279 26.95 35.37 58.46
N GLU A 280 26.31 36.52 58.30
CA GLU A 280 25.13 36.65 57.46
C GLU A 280 25.46 36.61 55.96
N ALA A 281 26.61 37.12 55.54
CA ALA A 281 27.11 36.94 54.17
C ALA A 281 27.35 35.46 53.84
N GLN A 282 27.95 34.69 54.77
CA GLN A 282 28.13 33.24 54.63
C GLN A 282 26.78 32.49 54.61
N ARG A 283 25.82 32.94 55.41
CA ARG A 283 24.46 32.38 55.42
C ARG A 283 23.75 32.59 54.09
N ALA A 284 23.75 33.82 53.56
CA ALA A 284 23.17 34.13 52.25
C ALA A 284 23.82 33.31 51.12
N GLN A 285 25.13 33.08 51.19
CA GLN A 285 25.83 32.19 50.25
C GLN A 285 25.37 30.73 50.37
N ALA A 286 25.15 30.23 51.59
CA ALA A 286 24.64 28.88 51.83
C ALA A 286 23.19 28.69 51.37
N GLU A 287 22.31 29.66 51.63
CA GLU A 287 20.91 29.67 51.16
C GLU A 287 20.86 29.66 49.61
N ALA A 288 21.67 30.48 48.95
CA ALA A 288 21.79 30.49 47.49
C ALA A 288 22.29 29.15 46.91
N ALA A 289 23.28 28.52 47.55
CA ALA A 289 23.81 27.23 47.13
C ALA A 289 22.78 26.09 47.29
N GLN A 290 22.00 26.10 48.37
CA GLN A 290 20.91 25.12 48.60
C GLN A 290 19.80 25.25 47.55
N LEU A 291 19.40 26.48 47.21
CA LEU A 291 18.39 26.71 46.16
C LEU A 291 18.88 26.25 44.78
N GLN A 292 20.15 26.49 44.45
CA GLN A 292 20.78 26.00 43.23
C GLN A 292 20.83 24.48 43.15
N GLN A 293 21.15 23.80 44.26
CA GLN A 293 21.12 22.34 44.31
C GLN A 293 19.70 21.81 44.07
N LYS A 294 18.68 22.37 44.73
CA LYS A 294 17.27 21.97 44.55
C LYS A 294 16.82 22.13 43.09
N LEU A 295 17.20 23.23 42.45
CA LEU A 295 16.89 23.49 41.04
C LEU A 295 17.59 22.52 40.09
N LEU A 296 18.86 22.17 40.38
CA LEU A 296 19.60 21.16 39.61
C LEU A 296 18.97 19.76 39.74
N GLU A 297 18.52 19.38 40.94
CA GLU A 297 17.83 18.12 41.19
C GLU A 297 16.48 18.03 40.42
N GLN A 298 15.73 19.13 40.38
CA GLN A 298 14.49 19.24 39.59
C GLN A 298 14.77 19.13 38.09
N GLU A 299 15.77 19.84 37.57
CA GLU A 299 16.12 19.77 36.15
C GLU A 299 16.60 18.37 35.76
N GLN A 300 17.37 17.69 36.61
CA GLN A 300 17.73 16.28 36.39
C GLN A 300 16.52 15.34 36.40
N ALA A 301 15.55 15.54 37.30
CA ALA A 301 14.32 14.75 37.33
C ALA A 301 13.47 14.99 36.07
N ARG A 302 13.39 16.24 35.61
CA ARG A 302 12.70 16.65 34.38
C ARG A 302 13.32 16.04 33.13
N LEU A 303 14.65 16.14 32.98
CA LEU A 303 15.38 15.54 31.86
C LEU A 303 15.21 14.01 31.82
N LYS A 304 15.23 13.32 32.97
CA LYS A 304 14.93 11.88 33.05
C LYS A 304 13.51 11.55 32.59
N GLN A 305 12.51 12.33 32.98
CA GLN A 305 11.13 12.17 32.51
C GLN A 305 11.01 12.37 31.00
N MET A 306 11.67 13.39 30.43
CA MET A 306 11.65 13.63 28.98
C MET A 306 12.31 12.50 28.20
N VAL A 307 13.45 11.97 28.65
CA VAL A 307 14.15 10.85 27.99
C VAL A 307 13.32 9.55 28.05
N GLU A 308 12.70 9.25 29.19
CA GLU A 308 11.82 8.07 29.30
C GLU A 308 10.57 8.21 28.41
N ASP A 309 10.02 9.42 28.29
CA ASP A 309 8.88 9.70 27.43
C ASP A 309 9.22 9.58 25.94
N GLU A 310 10.35 10.15 25.49
CA GLU A 310 10.86 9.96 24.12
C GLU A 310 11.09 8.48 23.80
N LYS A 311 11.65 7.71 24.73
CA LYS A 311 11.88 6.28 24.54
C LYS A 311 10.57 5.51 24.36
N ARG A 312 9.57 5.75 25.22
CA ARG A 312 8.25 5.09 25.12
C ARG A 312 7.55 5.42 23.80
N SER A 313 7.58 6.68 23.39
CA SER A 313 7.04 7.14 22.11
C SER A 313 7.68 6.42 20.93
N HIS A 314 9.02 6.39 20.88
CA HIS A 314 9.75 5.72 19.81
C HIS A 314 9.49 4.19 19.79
N ASP A 315 9.41 3.54 20.95
CA ASP A 315 9.05 2.12 21.04
C ASP A 315 7.61 1.85 20.54
N GLU A 316 6.62 2.70 20.87
CA GLU A 316 5.24 2.65 20.35
C GLU A 316 5.21 2.83 18.81
N GLN A 317 5.95 3.82 18.28
CA GLN A 317 6.02 4.13 16.84
C GLN A 317 6.70 3.00 16.05
N LEU A 318 7.78 2.41 16.58
CA LEU A 318 8.43 1.24 16.00
C LEU A 318 7.54 0.00 16.00
N GLN A 319 6.71 -0.21 17.03
CA GLN A 319 5.74 -1.30 17.04
C GLN A 319 4.66 -1.10 15.97
N LEU A 320 4.08 0.10 15.89
CA LEU A 320 3.00 0.41 14.95
C LEU A 320 3.46 0.26 13.49
N LEU A 321 4.68 0.69 13.16
CA LEU A 321 5.29 0.47 11.85
C LEU A 321 5.48 -1.01 11.53
N LYS A 322 5.96 -1.83 12.47
CA LYS A 322 6.13 -3.28 12.28
C LYS A 322 4.78 -3.96 12.00
N GLU A 323 3.76 -3.66 12.79
CA GLU A 323 2.41 -4.19 12.60
C GLU A 323 1.81 -3.81 11.24
N LYS A 324 2.10 -2.58 10.77
CA LYS A 324 1.66 -2.12 9.44
C LYS A 324 2.37 -2.87 8.31
N MET A 325 3.70 -2.94 8.33
CA MET A 325 4.47 -3.69 7.32
C MET A 325 4.05 -5.17 7.27
N GLU A 326 3.73 -5.79 8.41
CA GLU A 326 3.24 -7.18 8.43
C GLU A 326 1.85 -7.32 7.79
N LYS A 327 0.94 -6.35 7.99
CA LYS A 327 -0.39 -6.32 7.35
C LYS A 327 -0.28 -6.10 5.83
N GLU A 328 0.56 -5.16 5.39
CA GLU A 328 0.79 -4.87 3.97
C GLU A 328 1.45 -6.07 3.26
N LYS A 329 2.42 -6.73 3.91
CA LYS A 329 3.02 -7.97 3.41
C LYS A 329 1.99 -9.09 3.21
N LYS A 330 1.10 -9.32 4.18
CA LYS A 330 0.04 -10.34 4.07
C LYS A 330 -0.92 -10.05 2.92
N LEU A 331 -1.32 -8.78 2.75
CA LEU A 331 -2.17 -8.36 1.63
C LEU A 331 -1.47 -8.60 0.28
N MET A 332 -0.17 -8.31 0.18
CA MET A 332 0.62 -8.59 -1.02
C MET A 332 0.72 -10.09 -1.30
N GLU A 333 0.97 -10.93 -0.28
CA GLU A 333 0.98 -12.39 -0.39
C GLU A 333 -0.38 -12.89 -0.91
N GLU A 334 -1.50 -12.46 -0.34
CA GLU A 334 -2.86 -12.83 -0.79
C GLU A 334 -3.13 -12.46 -2.26
N GLU A 335 -2.73 -11.26 -2.70
CA GLU A 335 -2.88 -10.82 -4.10
C GLU A 335 -1.99 -11.61 -5.07
N THR A 336 -0.74 -11.91 -4.70
CA THR A 336 0.13 -12.76 -5.54
C THR A 336 -0.43 -14.18 -5.66
N GLU A 337 -0.99 -14.76 -4.59
CA GLU A 337 -1.68 -16.05 -4.67
C GLU A 337 -2.93 -15.99 -5.56
N LYS A 338 -3.75 -14.93 -5.47
CA LYS A 338 -4.92 -14.74 -6.37
C LYS A 338 -4.47 -14.71 -7.84
N MET A 339 -3.38 -14.02 -8.14
CA MET A 339 -2.78 -13.98 -9.48
C MET A 339 -2.29 -15.35 -9.94
N ILE A 340 -1.58 -16.10 -9.08
CA ILE A 340 -1.11 -17.46 -9.38
C ILE A 340 -2.30 -18.40 -9.64
N ARG A 341 -3.34 -18.37 -8.79
CA ARG A 341 -4.58 -19.14 -8.97
C ARG A 341 -5.25 -18.83 -10.31
N HIS A 342 -5.33 -17.56 -10.71
CA HIS A 342 -5.87 -17.17 -12.02
C HIS A 342 -5.02 -17.73 -13.17
N LYS A 343 -3.68 -17.62 -13.08
CA LYS A 343 -2.77 -18.11 -14.13
C LYS A 343 -2.78 -19.63 -14.28
N LEU A 344 -2.89 -20.38 -13.18
CA LEU A 344 -3.08 -21.83 -13.22
C LEU A 344 -4.41 -22.23 -13.87
N LYS A 345 -5.49 -21.50 -13.58
CA LYS A 345 -6.79 -21.74 -14.21
C LYS A 345 -6.77 -21.47 -15.72
N GLU A 346 -6.18 -20.35 -16.14
CA GLU A 346 -5.99 -19.98 -17.55
C GLU A 346 -5.16 -21.05 -18.30
N GLN A 347 -4.13 -21.60 -17.65
CA GLN A 347 -3.35 -22.72 -18.19
C GLN A 347 -4.18 -24.01 -18.31
N GLU A 348 -5.01 -24.34 -17.33
CA GLU A 348 -5.88 -25.52 -17.36
C GLU A 348 -6.93 -25.43 -18.49
N GLU A 349 -7.52 -24.25 -18.69
CA GLU A 349 -8.48 -23.96 -19.76
C GLU A 349 -7.83 -24.12 -21.14
N LEU A 350 -6.67 -23.51 -21.37
CA LEU A 350 -5.90 -23.65 -22.62
C LEU A 350 -5.47 -25.10 -22.91
N LEU A 351 -5.12 -25.88 -21.88
CA LEU A 351 -4.82 -27.30 -22.05
C LEU A 351 -6.05 -28.10 -22.47
N LYS A 352 -7.21 -27.86 -21.83
CA LYS A 352 -8.47 -28.52 -22.20
C LYS A 352 -8.89 -28.20 -23.63
N GLU A 353 -8.85 -26.94 -24.04
CA GLU A 353 -9.12 -26.52 -25.41
C GLU A 353 -8.17 -27.20 -26.41
N GLY A 354 -6.87 -27.21 -26.13
CA GLY A 354 -5.85 -27.85 -26.97
C GLY A 354 -5.92 -29.39 -27.03
N PHE A 355 -6.55 -30.05 -26.05
CA PHE A 355 -6.89 -31.48 -26.12
C PHE A 355 -8.19 -31.73 -26.89
N GLN A 356 -9.22 -30.90 -26.68
CA GLN A 356 -10.49 -30.98 -27.42
C GLN A 356 -10.28 -30.75 -28.91
N GLN A 357 -9.47 -29.76 -29.30
CA GLN A 357 -9.13 -29.52 -30.70
C GLN A 357 -8.48 -30.76 -31.35
N ARG A 358 -7.48 -31.36 -30.69
CA ARG A 358 -6.81 -32.58 -31.18
C ARG A 358 -7.73 -33.81 -31.22
N ALA A 359 -8.68 -33.93 -30.30
CA ALA A 359 -9.69 -34.99 -30.35
C ALA A 359 -10.61 -34.85 -31.57
N ASN A 360 -11.08 -33.63 -31.85
CA ASN A 360 -11.91 -33.34 -33.02
C ASN A 360 -11.15 -33.59 -34.33
N GLU A 361 -9.89 -33.13 -34.44
CA GLU A 361 -9.02 -33.36 -35.60
C GLU A 361 -8.81 -34.86 -35.90
N MET A 362 -8.70 -35.68 -34.84
CA MET A 362 -8.57 -37.14 -34.93
C MET A 362 -9.90 -37.82 -35.27
N GLU A 363 -11.03 -37.33 -34.78
CA GLU A 363 -12.35 -37.85 -35.13
C GLU A 363 -12.70 -37.56 -36.60
N ASP A 364 -12.38 -36.35 -37.09
CA ASP A 364 -12.45 -36.01 -38.52
C ASP A 364 -11.58 -36.96 -39.37
N GLU A 365 -10.38 -37.33 -38.90
CA GLU A 365 -9.50 -38.27 -39.58
C GLU A 365 -10.06 -39.70 -39.61
N ILE A 366 -10.60 -40.18 -38.50
CA ILE A 366 -11.30 -41.46 -38.41
C ILE A 366 -12.51 -41.49 -39.36
N GLN A 367 -13.25 -40.38 -39.47
CA GLN A 367 -14.39 -40.30 -40.38
C GLN A 367 -13.96 -40.34 -41.85
N ARG A 368 -12.93 -39.57 -42.25
CA ARG A 368 -12.33 -39.65 -43.60
C ARG A 368 -11.92 -41.09 -43.97
N LEU A 369 -11.20 -41.78 -43.07
CA LEU A 369 -10.76 -43.16 -43.28
C LEU A 369 -11.92 -44.16 -43.40
N LYS A 370 -13.02 -43.96 -42.67
CA LYS A 370 -14.25 -44.77 -42.82
C LYS A 370 -14.93 -44.56 -44.16
N GLU A 371 -14.99 -43.31 -44.64
CA GLU A 371 -15.59 -42.96 -45.94
C GLU A 371 -14.77 -43.55 -47.11
N GLU A 372 -13.43 -43.46 -47.05
CA GLU A 372 -12.52 -44.11 -48.01
C GLU A 372 -12.67 -45.64 -48.04
N ASN A 373 -12.77 -46.28 -46.88
CA ASN A 373 -12.96 -47.74 -46.78
C ASN A 373 -14.33 -48.19 -47.32
N ASN A 374 -15.40 -47.43 -47.06
CA ASN A 374 -16.74 -47.73 -47.59
C ASN A 374 -16.79 -47.58 -49.12
N ASN A 375 -16.18 -46.52 -49.68
CA ASN A 375 -16.06 -46.34 -51.13
C ASN A 375 -15.22 -47.46 -51.78
N SER A 376 -14.15 -47.90 -51.12
CA SER A 376 -13.30 -48.99 -51.59
C SER A 376 -14.03 -50.34 -51.62
N ASN A 377 -14.85 -50.64 -50.61
CA ASN A 377 -15.67 -51.86 -50.57
C ASN A 377 -16.79 -51.85 -51.62
N ALA A 378 -17.42 -50.70 -51.89
CA ALA A 378 -18.41 -50.57 -52.95
C ALA A 378 -17.81 -50.87 -54.35
N ALA A 379 -16.60 -50.37 -54.63
CA ALA A 379 -15.89 -50.64 -55.88
C ALA A 379 -15.50 -52.13 -56.04
N LEU A 380 -15.07 -52.78 -54.96
CA LEU A 380 -14.75 -54.22 -54.99
C LEU A 380 -15.98 -55.08 -55.29
N ILE A 381 -17.13 -54.79 -54.66
CA ILE A 381 -18.39 -55.52 -54.87
C ILE A 381 -18.89 -55.37 -56.32
N LEU A 382 -18.86 -54.15 -56.87
CA LEU A 382 -19.18 -53.91 -58.29
C LEU A 382 -18.30 -54.74 -59.23
N SER A 383 -16.98 -54.71 -59.03
CA SER A 383 -16.03 -55.45 -59.88
C SER A 383 -16.20 -56.98 -59.79
N ALA A 384 -16.69 -57.50 -58.66
CA ALA A 384 -16.98 -58.92 -58.47
C ALA A 384 -18.28 -59.34 -59.17
N ILE A 385 -19.31 -58.49 -59.14
CA ILE A 385 -20.59 -58.70 -59.84
C ILE A 385 -20.38 -58.71 -61.36
N GLU A 386 -19.59 -57.77 -61.91
CA GLU A 386 -19.27 -57.73 -63.34
C GLU A 386 -18.53 -58.99 -63.81
N LYS A 387 -17.52 -59.45 -63.05
CA LYS A 387 -16.77 -60.68 -63.36
C LYS A 387 -17.66 -61.93 -63.25
N GLY A 388 -18.58 -61.96 -62.29
CA GLY A 388 -19.59 -63.02 -62.17
C GLY A 388 -20.54 -63.06 -63.38
N ALA A 389 -21.06 -61.92 -63.80
CA ALA A 389 -21.96 -61.80 -64.96
C ALA A 389 -21.28 -62.25 -66.27
N ALA A 390 -20.02 -61.86 -66.48
CA ALA A 390 -19.23 -62.30 -67.63
C ALA A 390 -19.01 -63.83 -67.66
N ALA A 391 -18.73 -64.44 -66.50
CA ALA A 391 -18.57 -65.89 -66.39
C ALA A 391 -19.87 -66.64 -66.70
N VAL A 392 -21.02 -66.17 -66.17
CA VAL A 392 -22.34 -66.77 -66.45
C VAL A 392 -22.71 -66.66 -67.93
N SER A 393 -22.44 -65.52 -68.57
CA SER A 393 -22.67 -65.34 -70.01
C SER A 393 -21.78 -66.25 -70.87
N SER A 394 -20.51 -66.42 -70.49
CA SER A 394 -19.58 -67.35 -71.14
C SER A 394 -20.02 -68.81 -71.02
N ILE A 395 -20.44 -69.24 -69.82
CA ILE A 395 -20.97 -70.59 -69.58
C ILE A 395 -22.28 -70.82 -70.35
N ALA A 396 -23.17 -69.82 -70.43
CA ALA A 396 -24.39 -69.90 -71.22
C ALA A 396 -24.10 -70.03 -72.73
N ALA A 397 -23.13 -69.27 -73.25
CA ALA A 397 -22.68 -69.39 -74.64
C ALA A 397 -22.05 -70.77 -74.92
N GLN A 398 -21.22 -71.29 -74.01
CA GLN A 398 -20.63 -72.63 -74.12
C GLN A 398 -21.70 -73.73 -74.03
N LEU A 399 -22.73 -73.59 -73.19
CA LEU A 399 -23.86 -74.53 -73.11
C LEU A 399 -24.74 -74.49 -74.37
N LEU A 400 -24.89 -73.34 -75.02
CA LEU A 400 -25.56 -73.22 -76.31
C LEU A 400 -24.74 -73.83 -77.44
N GLN A 401 -23.42 -73.56 -77.50
CA GLN A 401 -22.50 -74.23 -78.41
C GLN A 401 -22.51 -75.76 -78.20
N TYR A 402 -22.43 -76.22 -76.96
CA TYR A 402 -22.49 -77.64 -76.61
C TYR A 402 -23.83 -78.26 -77.02
N LYS A 403 -24.97 -77.58 -76.82
CA LYS A 403 -26.28 -78.06 -77.29
C LYS A 403 -26.32 -78.19 -78.82
N MET A 404 -25.92 -77.15 -79.57
CA MET A 404 -25.90 -77.21 -81.05
C MET A 404 -24.93 -78.28 -81.57
N PHE A 405 -23.75 -78.39 -80.96
CA PHE A 405 -22.75 -79.41 -81.30
C PHE A 405 -23.21 -80.83 -80.93
N SER A 406 -23.92 -81.01 -79.80
CA SER A 406 -24.51 -82.30 -79.43
C SER A 406 -25.67 -82.70 -80.34
N SER A 407 -26.48 -81.75 -80.84
CA SER A 407 -27.52 -82.05 -81.84
C SER A 407 -26.92 -82.42 -83.19
N ALA A 408 -25.81 -81.80 -83.59
CA ALA A 408 -25.09 -82.17 -84.81
C ALA A 408 -24.40 -83.55 -84.67
N LEU A 409 -23.76 -83.82 -83.53
CA LEU A 409 -23.13 -85.11 -83.26
C LEU A 409 -24.16 -86.25 -83.15
N ASN A 410 -25.32 -86.03 -82.55
CA ASN A 410 -26.38 -87.06 -82.50
C ASN A 410 -26.99 -87.39 -83.87
N GLN A 411 -26.79 -86.53 -84.89
CA GLN A 411 -27.14 -86.85 -86.29
C GLN A 411 -26.02 -87.61 -87.05
N GLN A 412 -24.79 -87.64 -86.54
CA GLN A 412 -23.65 -88.35 -87.15
C GLN A 412 -23.21 -89.60 -86.39
N LYS A 413 -23.67 -89.82 -85.14
CA LYS A 413 -23.16 -90.89 -84.27
C LYS A 413 -24.13 -92.06 -84.05
N SER A 414 -25.11 -92.22 -84.94
CA SER A 414 -25.74 -93.52 -85.22
C SER A 414 -24.87 -94.43 -86.09
N GLU A 415 -23.74 -93.93 -86.60
CA GLU A 415 -22.70 -94.71 -87.28
C GLU A 415 -21.37 -94.65 -86.49
N SER A 416 -20.96 -95.78 -85.92
CA SER A 416 -19.65 -96.09 -85.29
C SER A 416 -19.28 -95.54 -83.87
N ALA A 417 -18.62 -96.42 -83.09
CA ALA A 417 -18.07 -96.25 -81.73
C ALA A 417 -16.77 -97.13 -81.60
N PRO A 418 -16.10 -97.38 -80.44
CA PRO A 418 -16.11 -96.80 -79.07
C PRO A 418 -14.69 -96.56 -78.41
N GLN A 419 -14.63 -96.16 -77.11
CA GLN A 419 -13.53 -96.42 -76.10
C GLN A 419 -12.11 -95.75 -76.27
N SER A 420 -11.14 -95.68 -75.32
CA SER A 420 -11.05 -95.86 -73.82
C SER A 420 -9.68 -95.44 -73.19
N VAL A 421 -9.65 -94.98 -71.91
CA VAL A 421 -8.56 -95.02 -70.85
C VAL A 421 -7.16 -94.41 -71.15
N GLY A 422 -6.65 -93.37 -70.44
CA GLY A 422 -5.85 -93.41 -69.16
C GLY A 422 -4.52 -92.58 -69.28
N SER A 423 -3.60 -92.39 -68.30
CA SER A 423 -3.65 -92.38 -66.81
C SER A 423 -2.28 -92.05 -66.10
N THR A 424 -2.18 -90.93 -65.33
CA THR A 424 -1.26 -90.67 -64.15
C THR A 424 0.30 -90.79 -64.28
N PRO A 425 1.17 -90.64 -63.23
CA PRO A 425 1.34 -89.62 -62.14
C PRO A 425 2.84 -89.21 -61.83
N ARG A 426 3.10 -88.50 -60.69
CA ARG A 426 4.21 -88.64 -59.66
C ARG A 426 4.87 -87.28 -59.24
N SER A 427 4.76 -86.78 -57.98
CA SER A 427 5.50 -87.07 -56.71
C SER A 427 7.01 -86.65 -56.73
N LYS A 428 7.68 -86.01 -55.74
CA LYS A 428 7.65 -86.07 -54.24
C LYS A 428 8.16 -84.77 -53.52
N ASN A 429 8.04 -84.76 -52.19
CA ASN A 429 8.51 -83.82 -51.12
C ASN A 429 9.89 -84.29 -50.52
N PRO A 430 10.45 -83.96 -49.29
CA PRO A 430 10.23 -82.91 -48.24
C PRO A 430 11.54 -82.44 -47.45
N LEU A 431 11.40 -81.87 -46.21
CA LEU A 431 12.32 -81.84 -44.99
C LEU A 431 13.19 -80.57 -44.73
N LEU A 432 13.02 -79.81 -43.61
CA LEU A 432 13.58 -79.90 -42.20
C LEU A 432 15.06 -79.41 -42.04
N GLN A 433 15.63 -78.92 -40.92
CA GLN A 433 15.29 -78.90 -39.46
C GLN A 433 16.17 -77.90 -38.62
N ASN A 434 15.88 -77.75 -37.31
CA ASN A 434 16.79 -77.38 -36.17
C ASN A 434 17.33 -75.93 -36.05
N GLY A 435 17.74 -75.42 -34.86
CA GLY A 435 17.78 -76.00 -33.51
C GLY A 435 18.24 -74.99 -32.42
N SER A 436 18.16 -75.35 -31.14
CA SER A 436 18.43 -74.51 -29.95
C SER A 436 19.82 -74.72 -29.32
N GLN A 437 20.32 -73.75 -28.52
CA GLN A 437 20.75 -74.00 -27.11
C GLN A 437 21.23 -72.75 -26.34
N THR A 438 21.24 -72.91 -25.00
CA THR A 438 21.82 -72.05 -23.95
C THR A 438 23.37 -72.09 -23.99
N ASP A 439 24.19 -71.36 -23.22
CA ASP A 439 24.13 -71.05 -21.78
C ASP A 439 25.25 -70.05 -21.37
N LYS A 440 25.10 -69.43 -20.19
CA LYS A 440 26.09 -68.62 -19.42
C LYS A 440 26.48 -67.22 -19.91
#